data_AF-A0A6C0CMJ9-F1
#
_entry.id   AF-A0A6C0CMJ9-F1
#
_cell.length_a   1.000
_cell.length_b   1.000
_cell.length_c   1.000
_cell.angle_alpha   90.00
_cell.angle_beta   90.00
_cell.angle_gamma   90.00
#
_symmetry.space_group_name_H-M   'P 1'
#
loop_
_entity.id
_entity.type
_entity.pdbx_description
1 polymer ?
#
loop_
_entity_poly.entity_id
_entity_poly.type
_entity_poly.pdbx_seq_one_letter_code
_entity_poly.pdbx_strand_id
1 'polypeptide(L)'
;MKPSHIIIIITVIISLGLILFFTFKSDDDKPADDGKPSDTKKKGELTITGDGTEYYTMKYKRETYIKMPEIFKCDMDDPPDYCKDTDIRGKFVFEYDLNKPSSGIGYDKCSDGSHDCWYVEQFDDEGTLTGVVDKDGVSMLDVMADDLWSDKWDLENSDLVKDAAKVMEYKDDKLVAIRRFRGLEIGDTVTINDLEPAIYFAGLFTSMKLAGLEKPEKIILKVKNAKSNYEKFKKERMR
;
A
#
# COMPACT_ATOMS: atom_id res chain seq x y z
N MET A 1 24.27 63.32 -11.30
CA MET A 1 23.87 62.11 -12.06
C MET A 1 22.39 62.23 -12.44
N LYS A 2 21.95 61.83 -13.64
CA LYS A 2 20.51 61.88 -13.99
C LYS A 2 19.71 60.89 -13.12
N PRO A 3 18.45 61.19 -12.72
CA PRO A 3 17.68 60.32 -11.83
C PRO A 3 17.43 58.93 -12.43
N SER A 4 17.28 58.82 -13.75
CA SER A 4 17.17 57.55 -14.48
C SER A 4 18.36 56.61 -14.25
N HIS A 5 19.59 57.12 -14.11
CA HIS A 5 20.76 56.29 -13.84
C HIS A 5 20.82 55.80 -12.39
N ILE A 6 20.29 56.58 -11.43
CA ILE A 6 20.21 56.16 -10.02
C ILE A 6 19.26 54.96 -9.88
N ILE A 7 18.10 55.01 -10.53
CA ILE A 7 17.11 53.91 -10.52
C ILE A 7 17.73 52.63 -11.08
N ILE A 8 18.38 52.68 -12.25
CA ILE A 8 19.01 51.52 -12.89
C ILE A 8 20.07 50.88 -11.97
N ILE A 9 20.93 51.69 -11.33
CA ILE A 9 21.95 51.20 -10.41
C ILE A 9 21.31 50.47 -9.21
N ILE A 10 20.25 51.02 -8.63
CA ILE A 10 19.53 50.38 -7.51
C ILE A 10 18.90 49.06 -7.94
N THR A 11 18.25 49.00 -9.11
CA THR A 11 17.66 47.75 -9.63
C THR A 11 18.72 46.65 -9.86
N VAL A 12 19.89 47.02 -10.40
CA VAL A 12 21.01 46.07 -10.63
C VAL A 12 21.59 45.57 -9.30
N ILE A 13 21.75 46.43 -8.28
CA ILE A 13 22.24 46.01 -6.96
C ILE A 13 21.24 45.04 -6.29
N ILE A 14 19.94 45.30 -6.38
CA ILE A 14 18.90 44.43 -5.82
C ILE A 14 18.88 43.07 -6.54
N SER A 15 18.99 43.04 -7.88
CA SER A 15 19.00 41.77 -8.62
C SER A 15 20.26 40.93 -8.34
N LEU A 16 21.43 41.55 -8.24
CA LEU A 16 22.67 40.88 -7.83
C LEU A 16 22.58 40.35 -6.39
N GLY A 17 22.03 41.15 -5.46
CA GLY A 17 21.81 40.72 -4.08
C GLY A 17 20.87 39.52 -3.95
N LEU A 18 19.79 39.50 -4.74
CA LEU A 18 18.86 38.35 -4.79
C LEU A 18 19.52 37.11 -5.40
N ILE A 19 20.26 37.24 -6.50
CA ILE A 19 20.99 36.11 -7.12
C ILE A 19 21.98 35.52 -6.11
N LEU A 20 22.79 36.36 -5.47
CA LEU A 20 23.74 35.92 -4.43
C LEU A 20 23.03 35.26 -3.25
N PHE A 21 21.91 35.81 -2.78
CA PHE A 21 21.12 35.20 -1.70
C PHE A 21 20.58 33.81 -2.06
N PHE A 22 20.14 33.60 -3.31
CA PHE A 22 19.70 32.28 -3.77
C PHE A 22 20.87 31.30 -3.97
N THR A 23 22.02 31.73 -4.48
CA THR A 23 23.19 30.83 -4.65
C THR A 23 23.87 30.46 -3.34
N PHE A 24 23.92 31.38 -2.36
CA PHE A 24 24.55 31.12 -1.05
C PHE A 24 23.62 30.45 -0.03
N LYS A 25 22.37 30.12 -0.39
CA LYS A 25 21.41 29.41 0.48
C LYS A 25 21.22 27.94 0.08
N SER A 26 22.18 27.34 -0.63
CA SER A 26 22.09 25.96 -1.15
C SER A 26 23.14 24.99 -0.59
N ASP A 27 24.12 25.45 0.19
CA ASP A 27 25.15 24.62 0.81
C ASP A 27 25.28 24.97 2.30
N ASP A 28 24.52 24.27 3.16
CA ASP A 28 24.90 23.94 4.56
C ASP A 28 23.83 23.01 5.17
N ASP A 29 24.06 21.69 5.03
CA ASP A 29 23.75 20.63 6.02
C ASP A 29 23.97 19.25 5.35
N LYS A 30 25.17 18.69 5.52
CA LYS A 30 25.50 17.30 5.14
C LYS A 30 25.73 16.47 6.41
N PRO A 31 24.79 15.62 6.85
CA PRO A 31 25.10 14.52 7.76
C PRO A 31 26.04 13.51 7.07
N ALA A 32 26.61 12.60 7.86
CA ALA A 32 27.69 11.69 7.44
C ALA A 32 27.25 10.60 6.44
N ASP A 33 28.23 10.00 5.77
CA ASP A 33 28.06 8.93 4.77
C ASP A 33 27.88 7.55 5.44
N ASP A 34 26.69 7.33 6.02
CA ASP A 34 26.31 6.04 6.61
C ASP A 34 25.57 5.15 5.59
N GLY A 35 26.33 4.61 4.62
CA GLY A 35 26.01 3.32 3.96
C GLY A 35 24.68 3.24 3.19
N LYS A 36 24.46 4.12 2.20
CA LYS A 36 23.26 4.11 1.35
C LYS A 36 23.01 2.74 0.66
N PRO A 37 21.82 2.11 0.81
CA PRO A 37 21.43 0.94 0.03
C PRO A 37 21.38 1.25 -1.48
N SER A 38 21.95 0.35 -2.29
CA SER A 38 22.01 0.50 -3.75
C SER A 38 20.69 0.10 -4.44
N ASP A 39 19.59 0.80 -4.12
CA ASP A 39 18.30 0.66 -4.80
C ASP A 39 18.35 1.22 -6.22
N THR A 40 18.97 0.45 -7.10
CA THR A 40 18.87 0.61 -8.55
C THR A 40 17.50 0.09 -9.00
N LYS A 41 16.45 0.89 -8.80
CA LYS A 41 15.11 0.62 -9.36
C LYS A 41 15.27 0.31 -10.85
N LYS A 42 15.02 -0.94 -11.27
CA LYS A 42 14.98 -1.27 -12.71
C LYS A 42 13.63 -0.83 -13.27
N LYS A 43 13.60 -0.49 -14.57
CA LYS A 43 12.31 -0.31 -15.27
C LYS A 43 11.50 -1.60 -15.11
N GLY A 44 10.23 -1.49 -14.72
CA GLY A 44 9.32 -2.62 -14.53
C GLY A 44 9.25 -3.19 -13.11
N GLU A 45 10.15 -2.82 -12.18
CA GLU A 45 10.10 -3.28 -10.78
C GLU A 45 9.28 -2.31 -9.89
N LEU A 46 8.24 -2.85 -9.23
CA LEU A 46 7.48 -2.16 -8.17
C LEU A 46 7.93 -2.70 -6.80
N THR A 47 8.33 -1.81 -5.88
CA THR A 47 8.76 -2.18 -4.51
C THR A 47 7.85 -1.56 -3.45
N ILE A 48 7.42 -2.35 -2.47
CA ILE A 48 6.53 -1.94 -1.37
C ILE A 48 7.24 -2.08 -0.02
N THR A 49 7.25 -1.00 0.77
CA THR A 49 7.74 -0.91 2.17
C THR A 49 6.62 -0.38 3.08
N GLY A 50 6.86 -0.22 4.40
CA GLY A 50 5.81 0.19 5.35
C GLY A 50 6.33 1.05 6.49
N ASP A 51 5.87 2.31 6.54
CA ASP A 51 6.47 3.37 7.36
C ASP A 51 5.44 4.35 8.03
N GLY A 52 4.11 4.09 8.03
CA GLY A 52 3.05 4.95 8.66
C GLY A 52 1.74 4.24 9.09
N THR A 53 0.82 4.84 9.87
CA THR A 53 -0.47 4.22 10.36
C THR A 53 -1.65 5.27 10.47
N GLU A 54 -2.97 4.99 10.67
CA GLU A 54 -3.68 3.91 11.42
C GLU A 54 -5.24 3.83 11.21
N TYR A 55 -5.81 2.60 11.27
CA TYR A 55 -7.19 2.14 11.67
C TYR A 55 -8.51 2.89 11.30
N TYR A 56 -9.49 2.14 10.75
CA TYR A 56 -10.91 1.97 11.22
C TYR A 56 -11.78 1.29 10.13
N THR A 57 -12.79 0.51 10.50
CA THR A 57 -13.62 -0.29 9.56
C THR A 57 -14.48 0.56 8.61
N MET A 58 -14.47 0.23 7.31
CA MET A 58 -15.40 0.81 6.34
C MET A 58 -16.59 -0.11 6.06
N LYS A 59 -17.79 0.45 6.14
CA LYS A 59 -19.06 -0.23 5.87
C LYS A 59 -19.38 -0.24 4.36
N TYR A 60 -18.46 -0.80 3.58
CA TYR A 60 -18.64 -1.03 2.16
C TYR A 60 -19.89 -1.88 1.88
N LYS A 61 -20.55 -1.63 0.74
CA LYS A 61 -21.26 -2.74 0.06
C LYS A 61 -20.18 -3.73 -0.35
N ARG A 62 -20.27 -4.95 0.15
CA ARG A 62 -19.12 -5.87 0.17
C ARG A 62 -18.64 -6.20 -1.23
N GLU A 63 -17.41 -5.82 -1.50
CA GLU A 63 -16.61 -6.43 -2.54
C GLU A 63 -16.20 -7.81 -2.02
N THR A 64 -16.76 -8.86 -2.60
CA THR A 64 -16.65 -10.21 -2.04
C THR A 64 -15.46 -11.00 -2.57
N TYR A 65 -14.69 -10.43 -3.49
CA TYR A 65 -13.53 -11.07 -4.09
C TYR A 65 -12.21 -10.81 -3.37
N ILE A 66 -12.12 -9.86 -2.43
CA ILE A 66 -10.99 -9.76 -1.49
C ILE A 66 -11.53 -9.70 -0.06
N LYS A 67 -11.10 -10.62 0.81
CA LYS A 67 -11.39 -10.57 2.25
C LYS A 67 -10.16 -10.91 3.06
N MET A 68 -10.21 -10.59 4.35
CA MET A 68 -9.19 -10.94 5.33
C MET A 68 -9.88 -11.78 6.42
N PRO A 69 -9.80 -13.12 6.38
CA PRO A 69 -10.38 -13.99 7.39
C PRO A 69 -9.96 -13.58 8.81
N GLU A 70 -10.82 -13.84 9.79
CA GLU A 70 -10.65 -13.38 11.17
C GLU A 70 -9.70 -14.30 11.97
N ILE A 71 -8.45 -14.44 11.51
CA ILE A 71 -7.43 -15.37 12.02
C ILE A 71 -7.14 -15.20 13.53
N PHE A 72 -7.39 -14.03 14.11
CA PHE A 72 -7.33 -13.82 15.57
C PHE A 72 -8.25 -14.76 16.36
N LYS A 73 -9.28 -15.34 15.73
CA LYS A 73 -10.14 -16.39 16.33
C LYS A 73 -9.40 -17.71 16.59
N CYS A 74 -8.26 -17.93 15.95
CA CYS A 74 -7.40 -19.10 16.19
C CYS A 74 -6.64 -19.05 17.53
N ASP A 75 -6.68 -17.90 18.21
CA ASP A 75 -6.13 -17.67 19.54
C ASP A 75 -7.22 -17.64 20.64
N MET A 76 -8.48 -18.00 20.33
CA MET A 76 -9.61 -18.04 21.28
C MET A 76 -9.83 -19.44 21.87
N ASP A 77 -10.56 -19.53 22.99
CA ASP A 77 -10.81 -20.78 23.74
C ASP A 77 -11.56 -21.86 22.94
N ASP A 78 -12.42 -21.45 21.99
CA ASP A 78 -13.15 -22.32 21.05
C ASP A 78 -12.86 -21.87 19.61
N PRO A 79 -11.71 -22.28 19.02
CA PRO A 79 -11.25 -21.76 17.74
C PRO A 79 -11.94 -22.47 16.55
N PRO A 80 -12.31 -21.74 15.48
CA PRO A 80 -12.93 -22.32 14.27
C PRO A 80 -12.12 -23.45 13.62
N ASP A 81 -12.80 -24.34 12.89
CA ASP A 81 -12.18 -25.51 12.24
C ASP A 81 -10.96 -25.20 11.35
N TYR A 82 -10.95 -24.04 10.68
CA TYR A 82 -9.81 -23.61 9.85
C TYR A 82 -8.52 -23.39 10.66
N CYS A 83 -8.63 -23.09 11.96
CA CYS A 83 -7.51 -22.90 12.87
C CYS A 83 -6.77 -24.19 13.25
N LYS A 84 -7.17 -25.34 12.67
CA LYS A 84 -6.39 -26.59 12.72
C LYS A 84 -5.13 -26.51 11.86
N ASP A 85 -5.09 -25.62 10.88
CA ASP A 85 -3.86 -25.25 10.19
C ASP A 85 -2.95 -24.43 11.13
N THR A 86 -1.65 -24.70 11.06
CA THR A 86 -0.61 -23.97 11.80
C THR A 86 0.00 -22.84 11.00
N ASP A 87 0.03 -22.93 9.67
CA ASP A 87 0.78 -22.01 8.80
C ASP A 87 0.12 -20.64 8.68
N ILE A 88 -1.18 -20.56 8.99
CA ILE A 88 -1.95 -19.31 9.10
C ILE A 88 -1.76 -18.58 10.45
N ARG A 89 -1.23 -19.23 11.50
CA ARG A 89 -1.22 -18.68 12.85
C ARG A 89 -0.16 -17.59 13.01
N GLY A 90 -0.54 -16.45 13.60
CA GLY A 90 0.38 -15.33 13.83
C GLY A 90 0.66 -14.49 12.57
N LYS A 91 -0.24 -14.52 11.59
CA LYS A 91 -0.13 -13.91 10.27
C LYS A 91 -1.47 -13.36 9.80
N PHE A 92 -1.46 -12.39 8.89
CA PHE A 92 -2.62 -12.12 8.06
C PHE A 92 -2.79 -13.20 7.00
N VAL A 93 -4.06 -13.43 6.63
CA VAL A 93 -4.49 -14.29 5.55
C VAL A 93 -5.47 -13.50 4.70
N PHE A 94 -5.46 -13.76 3.39
CA PHE A 94 -6.24 -13.04 2.40
C PHE A 94 -6.99 -14.04 1.54
N GLU A 95 -8.32 -13.97 1.53
CA GLU A 95 -9.13 -14.67 0.54
C GLU A 95 -9.17 -13.82 -0.74
N TYR A 96 -8.73 -14.37 -1.87
CA TYR A 96 -8.85 -13.72 -3.18
C TYR A 96 -9.54 -14.64 -4.21
N ASP A 97 -10.76 -14.27 -4.63
CA ASP A 97 -11.57 -15.03 -5.60
C ASP A 97 -12.60 -14.12 -6.30
N LEU A 98 -12.30 -13.70 -7.54
CA LEU A 98 -13.20 -12.87 -8.37
C LEU A 98 -14.58 -13.48 -8.63
N ASN A 99 -14.74 -14.80 -8.50
CA ASN A 99 -16.01 -15.47 -8.76
C ASN A 99 -16.90 -15.51 -7.51
N LYS A 100 -16.38 -15.09 -6.33
CA LYS A 100 -17.06 -15.32 -5.06
C LYS A 100 -18.37 -14.53 -4.93
N PRO A 101 -19.53 -15.21 -4.89
CA PRO A 101 -20.83 -14.55 -4.87
C PRO A 101 -20.99 -13.65 -3.65
N SER A 102 -21.72 -12.55 -3.83
CA SER A 102 -21.85 -11.48 -2.82
C SER A 102 -22.63 -11.88 -1.56
N SER A 103 -23.22 -13.07 -1.55
CA SER A 103 -24.00 -13.65 -0.45
C SER A 103 -23.97 -15.19 -0.50
N GLY A 104 -24.39 -15.83 0.59
CA GLY A 104 -24.61 -17.28 0.68
C GLY A 104 -23.40 -18.10 1.15
N ILE A 105 -22.18 -17.75 0.73
CA ILE A 105 -20.94 -18.45 1.15
C ILE A 105 -20.38 -17.85 2.45
N GLY A 106 -19.73 -18.70 3.26
CA GLY A 106 -19.05 -18.32 4.50
C GLY A 106 -18.03 -17.19 4.31
N TYR A 107 -17.76 -16.45 5.39
CA TYR A 107 -16.72 -15.40 5.40
C TYR A 107 -15.30 -15.99 5.28
N ASP A 108 -15.19 -17.29 5.51
CA ASP A 108 -14.01 -18.11 5.72
C ASP A 108 -13.76 -19.14 4.59
N LYS A 109 -14.54 -19.16 3.50
CA LYS A 109 -14.47 -20.24 2.49
C LYS A 109 -14.58 -19.78 1.05
N CYS A 110 -13.72 -20.31 0.20
CA CYS A 110 -13.68 -20.09 -1.26
C CYS A 110 -14.98 -20.53 -1.95
N SER A 111 -15.18 -20.19 -3.23
CA SER A 111 -16.43 -20.50 -3.96
C SER A 111 -16.78 -21.99 -4.06
N ASP A 112 -15.78 -22.87 -3.96
CA ASP A 112 -15.89 -24.33 -3.91
C ASP A 112 -16.11 -24.89 -2.49
N GLY A 113 -16.01 -24.06 -1.45
CA GLY A 113 -16.07 -24.45 -0.04
C GLY A 113 -14.74 -24.84 0.60
N SER A 114 -13.61 -24.72 -0.12
CA SER A 114 -12.25 -24.95 0.38
C SER A 114 -11.65 -23.68 1.02
N HIS A 115 -10.36 -23.73 1.35
CA HIS A 115 -9.53 -22.58 1.67
C HIS A 115 -8.40 -22.39 0.63
N ASP A 116 -8.48 -23.04 -0.54
CA ASP A 116 -7.36 -23.10 -1.50
C ASP A 116 -7.08 -21.74 -2.19
N CYS A 117 -8.06 -20.83 -2.17
CA CYS A 117 -7.94 -19.41 -2.57
C CYS A 117 -7.45 -18.48 -1.43
N TRP A 118 -7.00 -19.04 -0.30
CA TRP A 118 -6.35 -18.28 0.76
C TRP A 118 -4.86 -18.10 0.47
N TYR A 119 -4.42 -16.84 0.51
CA TYR A 119 -3.04 -16.43 0.42
C TYR A 119 -2.56 -16.01 1.81
N VAL A 120 -1.38 -16.47 2.21
CA VAL A 120 -0.83 -16.33 3.55
C VAL A 120 0.46 -15.50 3.49
N GLU A 121 0.70 -14.66 4.50
CA GLU A 121 1.96 -13.91 4.60
C GLU A 121 3.18 -14.84 4.68
N GLN A 122 4.24 -14.45 3.98
CA GLN A 122 5.56 -15.07 4.03
C GLN A 122 6.59 -14.07 4.53
N PHE A 123 7.42 -14.52 5.46
CA PHE A 123 8.42 -13.70 6.14
C PHE A 123 9.82 -14.28 5.93
N ASP A 124 10.83 -13.42 5.87
CA ASP A 124 12.22 -13.85 6.01
C ASP A 124 12.62 -14.06 7.49
N ASP A 125 13.85 -14.52 7.73
CA ASP A 125 14.41 -14.75 9.06
C ASP A 125 14.47 -13.48 9.94
N GLU A 126 14.42 -12.28 9.33
CA GLU A 126 14.35 -10.98 10.05
C GLU A 126 12.91 -10.58 10.41
N GLY A 127 11.89 -11.30 9.91
CA GLY A 127 10.48 -10.93 10.08
C GLY A 127 9.99 -9.83 9.13
N THR A 128 10.70 -9.60 8.03
CA THR A 128 10.23 -8.77 6.91
C THR A 128 9.22 -9.54 6.09
N LEU A 129 8.07 -8.94 5.77
CA LEU A 129 7.11 -9.52 4.83
C LEU A 129 7.71 -9.49 3.42
N THR A 130 7.92 -10.67 2.83
CA THR A 130 8.55 -10.89 1.52
C THR A 130 7.56 -11.37 0.45
N GLY A 131 6.39 -11.86 0.84
CA GLY A 131 5.33 -12.28 -0.07
C GLY A 131 3.99 -12.52 0.62
N VAL A 132 2.95 -12.67 -0.19
CA VAL A 132 1.61 -13.12 0.23
C VAL A 132 1.19 -14.17 -0.79
N VAL A 133 1.21 -15.46 -0.41
CA VAL A 133 1.18 -16.58 -1.36
C VAL A 133 0.17 -17.66 -0.99
N ASP A 134 -0.39 -18.35 -1.98
CA ASP A 134 -1.25 -19.52 -1.75
C ASP A 134 -0.44 -20.77 -1.37
N LYS A 135 -1.15 -21.89 -1.18
CA LYS A 135 -0.57 -23.20 -0.85
C LYS A 135 0.41 -23.77 -1.88
N ASP A 136 0.37 -23.30 -3.14
CA ASP A 136 1.25 -23.75 -4.22
C ASP A 136 2.39 -22.74 -4.47
N GLY A 137 2.43 -21.63 -3.72
CA GLY A 137 3.44 -20.58 -3.80
C GLY A 137 3.11 -19.45 -4.78
N VAL A 138 1.87 -19.37 -5.29
CA VAL A 138 1.44 -18.32 -6.22
C VAL A 138 1.24 -16.99 -5.49
N SER A 139 1.85 -15.92 -6.01
CA SER A 139 1.80 -14.57 -5.45
C SER A 139 0.43 -13.90 -5.66
N MET A 140 -0.23 -13.53 -4.56
CA MET A 140 -1.50 -12.78 -4.59
C MET A 140 -1.35 -11.45 -5.35
N LEU A 141 -0.21 -10.77 -5.17
CA LEU A 141 0.04 -9.44 -5.75
C LEU A 141 0.15 -9.52 -7.27
N ASP A 142 0.80 -10.58 -7.79
CA ASP A 142 0.93 -10.79 -9.23
C ASP A 142 -0.41 -11.23 -9.85
N VAL A 143 -1.20 -12.07 -9.17
CA VAL A 143 -2.57 -12.44 -9.59
C VAL A 143 -3.49 -11.22 -9.61
N MET A 144 -3.47 -10.37 -8.57
CA MET A 144 -4.24 -9.12 -8.53
C MET A 144 -3.85 -8.18 -9.68
N ALA A 145 -2.56 -8.07 -10.01
CA ALA A 145 -2.09 -7.25 -11.11
C ALA A 145 -2.47 -7.84 -12.48
N ASP A 146 -2.35 -9.15 -12.69
CA ASP A 146 -2.78 -9.80 -13.93
C ASP A 146 -4.29 -9.66 -14.14
N ASP A 147 -5.10 -9.86 -13.11
CA ASP A 147 -6.55 -9.70 -13.17
C ASP A 147 -6.97 -8.26 -13.45
N LEU A 148 -6.33 -7.29 -12.78
CA LEU A 148 -6.63 -5.88 -12.96
C LEU A 148 -6.25 -5.39 -14.36
N TRP A 149 -5.03 -5.69 -14.84
CA TRP A 149 -4.60 -5.26 -16.18
C TRP A 149 -5.20 -6.09 -17.32
N SER A 150 -5.78 -7.27 -17.05
CA SER A 150 -6.58 -8.06 -18.00
C SER A 150 -8.09 -7.72 -17.97
N ASP A 151 -8.47 -6.55 -17.43
CA ASP A 151 -9.84 -6.03 -17.37
C ASP A 151 -10.87 -6.95 -16.67
N LYS A 152 -10.44 -7.84 -15.76
CA LYS A 152 -11.35 -8.69 -14.98
C LYS A 152 -12.00 -7.97 -13.80
N TRP A 153 -11.38 -6.89 -13.31
CA TRP A 153 -11.95 -6.01 -12.29
C TRP A 153 -12.92 -5.01 -12.93
N ASP A 154 -14.16 -4.96 -12.46
CA ASP A 154 -15.16 -4.00 -12.94
C ASP A 154 -14.87 -2.58 -12.40
N LEU A 155 -14.04 -1.83 -13.13
CA LEU A 155 -13.62 -0.48 -12.71
C LEU A 155 -14.76 0.54 -12.70
N GLU A 156 -15.85 0.29 -13.45
CA GLU A 156 -16.99 1.20 -13.55
C GLU A 156 -18.00 0.98 -12.43
N ASN A 157 -18.14 -0.25 -11.93
CA ASN A 157 -19.14 -0.62 -10.92
C ASN A 157 -18.57 -0.90 -9.53
N SER A 158 -17.32 -1.36 -9.40
CA SER A 158 -16.66 -1.65 -8.13
C SER A 158 -16.67 -0.45 -7.18
N ASP A 159 -17.23 -0.64 -5.98
CA ASP A 159 -17.20 0.35 -4.90
C ASP A 159 -15.79 0.46 -4.28
N LEU A 160 -14.97 -0.61 -4.29
CA LEU A 160 -13.55 -0.54 -3.89
C LEU A 160 -12.73 0.32 -4.85
N VAL A 161 -12.86 0.11 -6.16
CA VAL A 161 -12.18 0.95 -7.17
C VAL A 161 -12.63 2.40 -7.06
N LYS A 162 -13.95 2.64 -6.96
CA LYS A 162 -14.50 3.99 -6.81
C LYS A 162 -14.04 4.70 -5.55
N ASP A 163 -14.00 4.03 -4.41
CA ASP A 163 -13.60 4.67 -3.16
C ASP A 163 -12.10 4.85 -3.05
N ALA A 164 -11.29 3.92 -3.59
CA ALA A 164 -9.85 4.14 -3.78
C ALA A 164 -9.61 5.40 -4.64
N ALA A 165 -10.23 5.50 -5.82
CA ALA A 165 -10.11 6.63 -6.74
C ALA A 165 -10.66 7.96 -6.19
N LYS A 166 -11.47 7.95 -5.12
CA LYS A 166 -11.93 9.17 -4.43
C LYS A 166 -10.94 9.68 -3.39
N VAL A 167 -10.05 8.83 -2.87
CA VAL A 167 -9.20 9.15 -1.71
C VAL A 167 -7.69 9.00 -1.95
N MET A 168 -7.27 8.26 -3.00
CA MET A 168 -5.87 8.04 -3.37
C MET A 168 -5.62 8.19 -4.88
N GLU A 169 -4.56 8.90 -5.26
CA GLU A 169 -4.01 8.92 -6.64
C GLU A 169 -2.61 8.28 -6.67
N TYR A 170 -2.18 7.78 -7.84
CA TYR A 170 -0.79 7.35 -8.04
C TYR A 170 -0.03 8.42 -8.84
N LYS A 171 1.03 8.95 -8.24
CA LYS A 171 1.73 10.14 -8.72
C LYS A 171 3.13 10.22 -8.12
N ASP A 172 4.09 10.76 -8.88
CA ASP A 172 5.47 10.97 -8.44
C ASP A 172 6.09 9.69 -7.81
N ASP A 173 5.88 8.55 -8.49
CA ASP A 173 6.24 7.18 -8.08
C ASP A 173 5.60 6.66 -6.76
N LYS A 174 4.51 7.28 -6.29
CA LYS A 174 3.90 7.02 -4.98
C LYS A 174 2.38 6.91 -5.04
N LEU A 175 1.81 6.23 -4.04
CA LEU A 175 0.38 6.36 -3.70
C LEU A 175 0.21 7.58 -2.77
N VAL A 176 -0.69 8.50 -3.12
CA VAL A 176 -0.83 9.79 -2.43
C VAL A 176 -2.29 10.05 -2.04
N ALA A 177 -2.53 10.47 -0.80
CA ALA A 177 -3.86 10.81 -0.30
C ALA A 177 -4.38 12.13 -0.91
N ILE A 178 -5.47 12.07 -1.69
CA ILE A 178 -6.12 13.24 -2.32
C ILE A 178 -7.31 13.78 -1.51
N ARG A 179 -7.71 13.08 -0.45
CA ARG A 179 -8.70 13.50 0.55
C ARG A 179 -8.26 13.06 1.93
N ARG A 180 -8.83 13.65 2.98
CA ARG A 180 -8.70 13.16 4.35
C ARG A 180 -9.45 11.84 4.53
N PHE A 181 -8.77 10.79 4.99
CA PHE A 181 -9.38 9.52 5.37
C PHE A 181 -8.46 8.76 6.34
N ARG A 182 -9.02 8.04 7.33
CA ARG A 182 -8.26 7.14 8.23
C ARG A 182 -6.94 7.73 8.77
N GLY A 183 -6.98 8.95 9.30
CA GLY A 183 -5.81 9.65 9.85
C GLY A 183 -4.91 10.36 8.83
N LEU A 184 -4.95 9.96 7.55
CA LEU A 184 -4.19 10.58 6.47
C LEU A 184 -4.74 11.98 6.12
N GLU A 185 -3.82 12.93 5.94
CA GLU A 185 -4.03 14.27 5.44
C GLU A 185 -3.84 14.37 3.92
N ILE A 186 -4.24 15.49 3.31
CA ILE A 186 -4.14 15.66 1.86
C ILE A 186 -2.68 15.94 1.47
N GLY A 187 -2.12 15.08 0.63
CA GLY A 187 -0.73 15.09 0.19
C GLY A 187 0.16 14.04 0.86
N ASP A 188 -0.35 13.31 1.85
CA ASP A 188 0.41 12.25 2.52
C ASP A 188 0.74 11.09 1.57
N THR A 189 1.94 10.52 1.71
CA THR A 189 2.33 9.28 1.01
C THR A 189 1.73 8.09 1.75
N VAL A 190 0.87 7.32 1.09
CA VAL A 190 0.19 6.16 1.69
C VAL A 190 1.08 4.93 1.59
N THR A 191 1.29 4.23 2.71
CA THR A 191 2.05 2.98 2.81
C THR A 191 1.15 1.80 3.19
N ILE A 192 1.69 0.57 3.12
CA ILE A 192 0.96 -0.65 3.49
C ILE A 192 0.55 -0.71 4.97
N ASN A 193 1.20 0.07 5.83
CA ASN A 193 0.91 0.10 7.27
C ASN A 193 -0.24 1.09 7.61
N ASP A 194 -0.56 2.04 6.72
CA ASP A 194 -1.62 3.05 6.92
C ASP A 194 -3.03 2.48 6.77
N LEU A 195 -3.16 1.33 6.12
CA LEU A 195 -4.43 0.69 5.78
C LEU A 195 -4.37 -0.81 6.05
N GLU A 196 -5.53 -1.46 6.11
CA GLU A 196 -5.59 -2.93 6.06
C GLU A 196 -4.96 -3.41 4.74
N PRO A 197 -3.99 -4.34 4.70
CA PRO A 197 -3.13 -4.55 3.52
C PRO A 197 -3.88 -4.87 2.22
N ALA A 198 -5.01 -5.58 2.30
CA ALA A 198 -5.91 -5.82 1.17
C ALA A 198 -6.39 -4.53 0.49
N ILE A 199 -6.72 -3.50 1.28
CA ILE A 199 -7.16 -2.18 0.81
C ILE A 199 -5.97 -1.40 0.26
N TYR A 200 -4.78 -1.54 0.85
CA TYR A 200 -3.56 -0.95 0.31
C TYR A 200 -3.21 -1.51 -1.08
N PHE A 201 -3.11 -2.84 -1.23
CA PHE A 201 -2.76 -3.47 -2.51
C PHE A 201 -3.78 -3.13 -3.59
N ALA A 202 -5.08 -3.23 -3.29
CA ALA A 202 -6.14 -2.89 -4.23
C ALA A 202 -6.11 -1.40 -4.61
N GLY A 203 -5.91 -0.50 -3.64
CA GLY A 203 -5.79 0.93 -3.87
C GLY A 203 -4.57 1.28 -4.74
N LEU A 204 -3.40 0.72 -4.40
CA LEU A 204 -2.16 0.91 -5.15
C LEU A 204 -2.30 0.53 -6.62
N PHE A 205 -2.70 -0.73 -6.91
CA PHE A 205 -2.83 -1.19 -8.28
C PHE A 205 -3.93 -0.44 -9.05
N THR A 206 -5.07 -0.17 -8.40
CA THR A 206 -6.16 0.63 -9.01
C THR A 206 -5.68 2.01 -9.40
N SER A 207 -5.06 2.76 -8.48
CA SER A 207 -4.58 4.11 -8.75
C SER A 207 -3.44 4.14 -9.78
N MET A 208 -2.58 3.10 -9.83
CA MET A 208 -1.59 2.94 -10.91
C MET A 208 -2.25 2.75 -12.28
N LYS A 209 -3.24 1.85 -12.41
CA LYS A 209 -3.94 1.63 -13.68
C LYS A 209 -4.74 2.87 -14.11
N LEU A 210 -5.40 3.56 -13.18
CA LEU A 210 -6.12 4.81 -13.46
C LEU A 210 -5.19 5.98 -13.87
N ALA A 211 -3.95 5.98 -13.37
CA ALA A 211 -2.91 6.91 -13.84
C ALA A 211 -2.28 6.50 -15.19
N GLY A 212 -2.73 5.41 -15.81
CA GLY A 212 -2.30 4.97 -17.14
C GLY A 212 -0.97 4.22 -17.18
N LEU A 213 -0.51 3.65 -16.05
CA LEU A 213 0.74 2.89 -16.01
C LEU A 213 0.61 1.51 -16.69
N GLU A 214 1.71 1.07 -17.32
CA GLU A 214 1.92 -0.33 -17.71
C GLU A 214 1.91 -1.23 -16.46
N LYS A 215 1.47 -2.50 -16.60
CA LYS A 215 1.55 -3.48 -15.50
C LYS A 215 3.02 -3.64 -15.08
N PRO A 216 3.35 -3.68 -13.77
CA PRO A 216 4.68 -4.07 -13.33
C PRO A 216 5.12 -5.40 -13.96
N GLU A 217 6.38 -5.46 -14.42
CA GLU A 217 7.00 -6.71 -14.88
C GLU A 217 7.33 -7.63 -13.69
N LYS A 218 7.51 -7.03 -12.51
CA LYS A 218 7.84 -7.72 -11.26
C LYS A 218 7.44 -6.89 -10.04
N ILE A 219 6.80 -7.53 -9.07
CA ILE A 219 6.42 -6.92 -7.79
C ILE A 219 7.36 -7.43 -6.68
N ILE A 220 7.75 -6.55 -5.77
CA ILE A 220 8.72 -6.83 -4.70
C ILE A 220 8.16 -6.32 -3.37
N LEU A 221 7.87 -7.23 -2.45
CA LEU A 221 7.39 -6.90 -1.11
C LEU A 221 8.58 -6.96 -0.13
N LYS A 222 8.79 -5.88 0.64
CA LYS A 222 9.88 -5.73 1.63
C LYS A 222 9.41 -4.91 2.84
N VAL A 223 8.38 -5.39 3.53
CA VAL A 223 7.77 -4.66 4.66
C VAL A 223 8.42 -5.09 5.96
N LYS A 224 9.39 -4.31 6.44
CA LYS A 224 10.09 -4.57 7.70
C LYS A 224 9.13 -4.49 8.88
N ASN A 225 9.41 -5.27 9.93
CA ASN A 225 8.62 -5.33 11.18
C ASN A 225 7.14 -5.74 11.02
N ALA A 226 6.70 -6.18 9.83
CA ALA A 226 5.28 -6.44 9.53
C ALA A 226 4.60 -7.43 10.48
N LYS A 227 5.34 -8.42 11.00
CA LYS A 227 4.84 -9.36 12.02
C LYS A 227 4.37 -8.67 13.32
N SER A 228 4.91 -7.49 13.65
CA SER A 228 4.45 -6.70 14.79
C SER A 228 3.11 -6.00 14.54
N ASN A 229 2.77 -5.72 13.28
CA ASN A 229 1.46 -5.16 12.89
C ASN A 229 0.34 -6.18 13.12
N TYR A 230 0.57 -7.47 12.84
CA TYR A 230 -0.40 -8.54 13.14
C TYR A 230 -0.71 -8.61 14.65
N GLU A 231 0.30 -8.66 15.51
CA GLU A 231 0.10 -8.73 16.96
C GLU A 231 -0.54 -7.45 17.52
N LYS A 232 -0.27 -6.27 16.93
CA LYS A 232 -1.00 -5.03 17.25
C LYS A 232 -2.49 -5.13 16.88
N PHE A 233 -2.80 -5.51 15.63
CA PHE A 233 -4.16 -5.71 15.14
C PHE A 233 -4.95 -6.72 15.99
N LYS A 234 -4.35 -7.87 16.28
CA LYS A 234 -4.90 -8.92 17.16
C LYS A 234 -5.22 -8.37 18.56
N LYS A 235 -4.29 -7.64 19.17
CA LYS A 235 -4.48 -6.98 20.48
C LYS A 235 -5.58 -5.92 20.49
N GLU A 236 -5.88 -5.31 19.35
CA GLU A 236 -6.96 -4.32 19.19
C GLU A 236 -8.32 -4.96 18.89
N ARG A 237 -8.35 -6.12 18.20
CA ARG A 237 -9.58 -6.90 17.95
C ARG A 237 -10.05 -7.74 19.14
N MET A 238 -9.20 -8.00 20.14
CA MET A 238 -9.53 -8.72 21.38
C MET A 238 -9.82 -7.78 22.57
N ARG A 239 -10.33 -6.57 22.31
CA ARG A 239 -10.68 -5.54 23.30
C ARG A 239 -12.16 -5.16 23.24
#